data_AF-A0A0M4PRQ8-F1
#
_entry.id   AF-A0A0M4PRQ8-F1
#
_cell.length_a   1.000
_cell.length_b   1.000
_cell.length_c   1.000
_cell.angle_alpha   90.00
_cell.angle_beta   90.00
_cell.angle_gamma   90.00
#
_symmetry.space_group_name_H-M   'P 1'
#
loop_
_entity.id
_entity.type
_entity.pdbx_description
1 polymer ?
#
loop_
_entity_poly.entity_id
_entity_poly.type
_entity_poly.pdbx_seq_one_letter_code
_entity_poly.pdbx_strand_id
1 'polypeptide(L)'
;MLAGGEARPGERPEGTRGRAAGFVVTCGEVIEHQGSVAAPIRSAPGRAIGSLALAFGHERPGSRQIDALLDSAAVVSTRLVRAKLRGAVVPDLDASVDPSGTP
;
A
#
# COMPACT_ATOMS: atom_id res chain seq x y z
N MET A 1 -7.37 -2.77 -1.28
CA MET A 1 -5.97 -2.41 -1.60
C MET A 1 -5.83 -0.89 -1.48
N LEU A 2 -4.84 -0.36 -0.74
CA LEU A 2 -4.57 1.09 -0.70
C LEU A 2 -4.10 1.53 -2.09
N ALA A 3 -5.03 2.00 -2.93
CA ALA A 3 -4.70 2.54 -4.24
C ALA A 3 -3.81 3.77 -4.04
N GLY A 4 -2.58 3.70 -4.56
CA GLY A 4 -1.54 4.71 -4.39
C GLY A 4 -1.76 6.06 -5.07
N GLY A 5 -3.00 6.46 -5.34
CA GLY A 5 -3.35 7.81 -5.79
C GLY A 5 -3.82 8.69 -4.63
N GLU A 6 -4.22 9.93 -4.88
CA GLU A 6 -4.93 10.75 -3.88
C GLU A 6 -6.33 10.22 -3.59
N ALA A 7 -6.90 10.61 -2.45
CA ALA A 7 -8.30 10.33 -2.14
C ALA A 7 -9.20 10.95 -3.22
N ARG A 8 -10.16 10.17 -3.73
CA ARG A 8 -11.05 10.62 -4.80
C ARG A 8 -12.43 10.97 -4.24
N PRO A 9 -13.14 11.97 -4.81
CA PRO A 9 -14.55 12.17 -4.51
C PRO A 9 -15.33 10.86 -4.77
N GLY A 10 -16.09 10.39 -3.78
CA GLY A 10 -16.80 9.11 -3.84
C GLY A 10 -15.97 7.86 -3.50
N GLU A 11 -14.75 8.01 -2.94
CA GLU A 11 -13.98 6.89 -2.42
C GLU A 11 -14.75 6.14 -1.32
N ARG A 12 -14.63 4.81 -1.31
CA ARG A 12 -15.28 3.97 -0.29
C ARG A 12 -14.77 4.33 1.11
N PRO A 13 -15.61 4.29 2.16
CA PRO A 13 -15.21 4.64 3.53
C PRO A 13 -13.98 3.88 4.04
N GLU A 14 -13.79 2.62 3.64
CA GLU A 14 -12.63 1.81 3.99
C GLU A 14 -11.33 2.40 3.41
N GLY A 15 -11.38 2.96 2.20
CA GLY A 15 -10.24 3.62 1.56
C GLY A 15 -9.86 4.91 2.28
N THR A 16 -10.85 5.75 2.60
CA THR A 16 -10.63 6.98 3.38
C THR A 16 -10.04 6.71 4.76
N ARG A 17 -10.60 5.73 5.50
CA ARG A 17 -10.07 5.30 6.80
C ARG A 17 -8.65 4.78 6.67
N GLY A 18 -8.38 3.98 5.65
CA GLY A 18 -7.05 3.43 5.40
C GLY A 18 -5.99 4.49 5.11
N ARG A 19 -6.34 5.56 4.39
CA ARG A 19 -5.44 6.69 4.15
C ARG A 19 -5.11 7.44 5.44
N ALA A 20 -6.12 7.69 6.27
CA ALA A 20 -5.93 8.37 7.56
C ALA A 20 -5.08 7.53 8.52
N ALA A 21 -5.27 6.20 8.54
CA ALA A 21 -4.53 5.29 9.40
C ALA A 21 -3.13 4.92 8.87
N GLY A 22 -2.87 5.09 7.57
CA GLY A 22 -1.63 4.67 6.93
C GLY A 22 -1.57 3.16 6.59
N PHE A 23 -2.61 2.39 6.89
CA PHE A 23 -2.74 0.97 6.57
C PHE A 23 -4.22 0.59 6.39
N VAL A 24 -4.49 -0.58 5.80
CA VAL A 24 -5.84 -1.15 5.69
C VAL A 24 -5.87 -2.53 6.31
N VAL A 25 -7.01 -2.86 6.93
CA VAL A 25 -7.32 -4.21 7.42
C VAL A 25 -8.41 -4.81 6.55
N THR A 26 -8.21 -6.03 6.08
CA THR A 26 -9.23 -6.84 5.41
C THR A 26 -9.41 -8.15 6.15
N CYS A 27 -10.62 -8.71 6.15
CA CYS A 27 -10.95 -9.99 6.78
C CYS A 27 -11.95 -10.74 5.91
N GLY A 28 -11.71 -12.02 5.64
CA GLY A 28 -12.64 -12.89 4.93
C GLY A 28 -12.84 -12.55 3.45
N GLU A 29 -12.00 -11.69 2.85
CA GLU A 29 -12.20 -11.26 1.46
C GLU A 29 -11.82 -12.33 0.43
N VAL A 30 -10.87 -13.21 0.75
CA VAL A 30 -10.37 -14.26 -0.15
C VAL A 30 -10.51 -15.64 0.47
N ILE A 31 -10.09 -15.79 1.72
CA ILE A 31 -10.23 -17.02 2.51
C ILE A 31 -11.05 -16.67 3.75
N GLU A 32 -12.14 -17.41 3.96
CA GLU A 32 -12.99 -17.25 5.13
C GLU A 32 -12.15 -17.42 6.41
N HIS A 33 -12.34 -16.54 7.38
CA HIS A 33 -11.57 -16.47 8.63
C HIS A 33 -10.08 -16.07 8.53
N GLN A 34 -9.58 -15.70 7.35
CA GLN A 34 -8.26 -15.09 7.21
C GLN A 34 -8.36 -13.57 7.08
N GLY A 35 -7.47 -12.86 7.77
CA GLY A 35 -7.32 -11.42 7.66
C GLY A 35 -5.93 -10.99 7.18
N SER A 36 -5.84 -9.73 6.80
CA SER A 36 -4.58 -9.10 6.43
C SER A 36 -4.54 -7.64 6.88
N VAL A 37 -3.40 -7.21 7.40
CA VAL A 37 -3.07 -5.79 7.56
C VAL A 37 -2.06 -5.44 6.49
N ALA A 38 -2.34 -4.41 5.70
CA ALA A 38 -1.48 -3.99 4.60
C ALA A 38 -1.08 -2.51 4.72
N ALA A 39 0.21 -2.25 4.65
CA ALA A 39 0.82 -0.93 4.64
C ALA A 39 1.37 -0.60 3.24
N PRO A 40 1.27 0.65 2.77
CA PRO A 40 1.69 1.03 1.42
C PRO A 40 3.22 1.12 1.30
N ILE A 41 3.77 0.60 0.21
CA ILE A 41 5.14 0.88 -0.21
C ILE A 41 5.07 2.06 -1.19
N ARG A 42 5.79 3.14 -0.89
CA ARG A 42 5.70 4.41 -1.61
C ARG A 42 6.96 4.71 -2.40
N SER A 43 6.80 5.17 -3.64
CA SER A 43 7.89 5.67 -4.48
C SER A 43 8.03 7.20 -4.42
N ALA A 44 6.99 7.90 -3.97
CA ALA A 44 6.97 9.34 -3.73
C ALA A 44 5.83 9.66 -2.72
N PRO A 45 5.80 10.87 -2.14
CA PRO A 45 4.64 11.33 -1.37
C PRO A 45 3.35 11.12 -2.16
N GLY A 46 2.32 10.59 -1.51
CA GLY A 46 1.04 10.27 -2.17
C GLY A 46 1.06 9.06 -3.10
N ARG A 47 2.21 8.67 -3.68
CA ARG A 47 2.32 7.61 -4.69
C ARG A 47 2.72 6.25 -4.12
N ALA A 48 1.74 5.38 -3.89
CA ALA A 48 2.00 3.99 -3.53
C ALA A 48 2.14 3.12 -4.79
N ILE A 49 3.08 2.17 -4.76
CA ILE A 49 3.42 1.29 -5.88
C ILE A 49 3.16 -0.20 -5.57
N GLY A 50 2.77 -0.47 -4.34
CA GLY A 50 2.52 -1.80 -3.81
C GLY A 50 2.23 -1.71 -2.33
N SER A 51 2.17 -2.86 -1.66
CA SER A 51 1.95 -2.94 -0.22
C SER A 51 2.76 -4.07 0.39
N LEU A 52 3.22 -3.85 1.63
CA LEU A 52 3.68 -4.93 2.50
C LEU A 52 2.50 -5.36 3.37
N ALA A 53 2.30 -6.66 3.55
CA ALA A 53 1.15 -7.19 4.27
C ALA A 53 1.52 -8.25 5.30
N LEU A 54 0.85 -8.22 6.44
CA LEU A 54 0.83 -9.28 7.44
C LEU A 54 -0.51 -10.02 7.35
N ALA A 55 -0.46 -11.27 6.92
CA ALA A 55 -1.62 -12.16 6.97
C ALA A 55 -1.74 -12.80 8.36
N PHE A 56 -2.97 -12.97 8.83
CA PHE A 56 -3.27 -13.55 10.13
C PHE A 56 -4.55 -14.39 10.08
N GLY A 57 -4.65 -15.38 10.97
CA GLY A 57 -5.85 -16.21 11.13
C GLY A 57 -6.86 -15.56 12.07
N HIS A 58 -7.31 -16.31 13.09
CA HIS A 58 -8.25 -15.78 14.09
C HIS A 58 -7.66 -14.68 14.98
N GLU A 59 -6.38 -14.80 15.32
CA GLU A 59 -5.70 -13.84 16.19
C GLU A 59 -5.27 -12.60 15.41
N ARG A 60 -5.87 -11.45 15.75
CA ARG A 60 -5.53 -10.18 15.13
C ARG A 60 -4.18 -9.67 15.63
N PRO A 61 -3.35 -9.08 14.76
CA PRO A 61 -2.11 -8.43 15.18
C PRO A 61 -2.42 -7.28 16.15
N GLY A 62 -1.63 -7.21 17.22
CA GLY A 62 -1.66 -6.08 18.15
C GLY A 62 -0.94 -4.86 17.59
N SER A 63 -0.97 -3.75 18.35
CA SER A 63 -0.34 -2.48 17.95
C SER A 63 1.13 -2.64 17.59
N ARG A 64 1.90 -3.39 18.39
CA ARG A 64 3.34 -3.61 18.14
C ARG A 64 3.62 -4.29 16.80
N GLN A 65 2.80 -5.26 16.40
CA GLN A 65 2.95 -5.90 15.09
C GLN A 65 2.57 -4.96 13.95
N ILE A 66 1.56 -4.11 14.15
CA ILE A 66 1.17 -3.09 13.17
C ILE A 66 2.27 -2.03 13.02
N ASP A 67 2.83 -1.54 14.11
CA ASP A 67 3.95 -0.57 14.09
C ASP A 67 5.16 -1.16 13.36
N ALA A 68 5.52 -2.41 13.64
CA ALA A 68 6.60 -3.11 12.95
C ALA A 68 6.35 -3.26 11.43
N LEU A 69 5.10 -3.49 11.02
CA LEU A 69 4.72 -3.52 9.60
C LEU A 69 4.88 -2.13 8.96
N LEU A 70 4.40 -1.08 9.62
CA LEU A 70 4.51 0.30 9.14
C LEU A 70 5.99 0.72 8.99
N ASP A 71 6.82 0.43 9.99
CA ASP A 71 8.25 0.70 9.96
C ASP A 71 8.94 -0.08 8.84
N SER A 72 8.59 -1.35 8.66
CA SER A 72 9.12 -2.17 7.57
C SER A 72 8.73 -1.61 6.20
N ALA A 73 7.48 -1.20 6.02
CA ALA A 73 7.03 -0.57 4.78
C ALA A 73 7.75 0.77 4.52
N ALA A 74 8.02 1.56 5.56
CA ALA A 74 8.79 2.80 5.47
C ALA A 74 10.27 2.54 5.08
N VAL A 75 10.90 1.51 5.64
CA VAL A 75 12.26 1.09 5.27
C VAL A 75 12.33 0.67 3.81
N VAL A 76 11.39 -0.17 3.35
CA VAL A 76 11.33 -0.61 1.95
C VAL A 76 11.10 0.58 1.02
N SER A 77 10.18 1.48 1.37
CA SER A 77 9.91 2.72 0.62
C SER A 77 11.17 3.59 0.52
N THR A 78 11.90 3.77 1.63
CA THR A 78 13.14 4.55 1.65
C THR A 78 14.22 3.93 0.75
N ARG A 79 14.37 2.61 0.79
CA ARG A 79 15.32 1.88 -0.06
C ARG A 79 14.97 2.04 -1.53
N LEU A 80 13.70 1.92 -1.87
CA LEU A 80 13.19 2.14 -3.22
C LEU A 80 13.49 3.55 -3.71
N VAL A 81 13.13 4.59 -2.94
CA VAL A 81 13.39 5.99 -3.30
C VAL A 81 14.89 6.23 -3.52
N ARG A 82 15.74 5.72 -2.62
CA ARG A 82 17.20 5.82 -2.76
C ARG A 82 17.73 5.10 -3.99
N ALA A 83 17.19 3.93 -4.33
CA ALA A 83 17.57 3.21 -5.54
C ALA A 83 17.18 4.00 -6.79
N LYS A 84 15.97 4.57 -6.86
CA LYS A 84 15.55 5.43 -7.97
C LYS A 84 16.44 6.66 -8.13
N LEU A 85 16.80 7.33 -7.02
CA LEU A 85 17.73 8.45 -7.03
C LEU A 85 19.13 8.09 -7.57
N ARG A 86 19.51 6.81 -7.51
CA ARG A 86 20.76 6.27 -8.07
C ARG A 86 20.61 5.72 -9.50
N GLY A 87 19.45 5.94 -10.14
CA GLY A 87 19.20 5.52 -11.51
C GLY A 87 18.60 4.11 -11.65
N ALA A 88 18.16 3.48 -10.57
CA ALA A 88 17.44 2.21 -10.69
C ALA A 88 16.10 2.41 -11.40
N VAL A 89 15.87 1.64 -12.46
CA VAL A 89 14.58 1.60 -13.18
C VAL A 89 13.71 0.52 -12.54
N VAL A 90 12.47 0.88 -12.22
CA VAL A 90 11.46 -0.10 -11.82
C VAL A 90 10.45 -0.19 -12.97
N PRO A 91 10.43 -1.30 -13.72
CA PRO A 91 9.49 -1.50 -14.82
C PRO A 91 8.04 -1.25 -14.38
N ASP A 92 7.20 -0.81 -15.32
CA ASP A 92 5.76 -0.53 -15.14
C ASP A 92 5.38 0.60 -14.17
N LEU A 93 6.34 1.23 -13.47
CA LEU A 93 6.07 2.41 -12.63
C LEU A 93 6.34 3.74 -13.32
N ASP A 94 7.19 3.75 -14.34
CA ASP A 94 7.55 4.95 -15.10
C ASP A 94 6.85 5.01 -16.47
N ALA A 95 6.03 4.00 -16.80
CA ALA A 95 5.08 4.10 -17.91
C ALA A 95 4.01 5.13 -17.52
N SER A 96 4.14 6.33 -18.06
CA SER A 96 3.04 7.29 -18.11
C SER A 96 1.83 6.58 -18.71
N VAL A 97 0.73 6.50 -17.96
CA VAL A 97 -0.57 6.20 -18.54
C VAL A 97 -0.80 7.26 -19.62
N ASP A 98 -0.78 6.85 -20.89
CA ASP A 98 -1.20 7.69 -21.99
C ASP A 98 -2.68 8.03 -21.74
N PRO A 99 -3.04 9.32 -21.53
CA PRO A 99 -4.43 9.71 -21.30
C PRO A 99 -5.31 9.56 -22.54
N SER A 100 -4.75 9.16 -23.70
CA SER A 100 -5.49 9.11 -24.96
C SER A 100 -6.32 7.84 -25.18
N GLY A 101 -6.21 6.82 -24.33
CA GLY A 101 -7.15 5.68 -24.22
C GLY A 101 -8.04 5.43 -25.44
N THR A 102 -7.43 4.98 -26.54
CA THR A 102 -8.19 4.30 -27.61
C THR A 102 -7.81 2.82 -27.59
N PRO A 103 -8.81 1.93 -27.73
CA PRO A 103 -8.71 0.51 -27.40
C PRO A 103 -7.64 -0.24 -28.20
#